data_AF-A0AAN6NTF6-F1
#
_entry.id   AF-A0AAN6NTF6-F1
#
_cell.length_a   1.000
_cell.length_b   1.000
_cell.length_c   1.000
_cell.angle_alpha   90.00
_cell.angle_beta   90.00
_cell.angle_gamma   90.00
#
_symmetry.space_group_name_H-M   'P 1'
#
loop_
_entity.id
_entity.type
_entity.pdbx_description
1 polymer ?
#
loop_
_entity_poly.entity_id
_entity_poly.type
_entity_poly.pdbx_seq_one_letter_code
_entity_poly.pdbx_strand_id
1 'polypeptide(L)'
;MSLEKPLLHIVALLILILILILSTGAAFLGQAGTSSGSTTTTTNQQQQQPIPQPQHQIPEKGTFQNICKTHDLPNPLASFFPNNATGVLNATLAIIPIPLSLARRLVNPSGYSILESAYRSLVPDFPEGMYPVLLQAAHDHDIQLRAYGIVLEDFSRVGFEFPFLGLSGDGYSSYRWAPAQLISAGNAIAIDGSRAYGTRVSPARFEPECEAYQMLSNGNTYFKGLSVEYHNASLQSKGETSIELEMTRLISSSFSSGSPYSYPLDFFKNITNQPIFASPGGSCDNMIRFFDTSMSRGKFAPVPVKGRVKAVNVFPFVNEGELDSNLDLDVDPSEGPDLDDANSRGGQRGWEWTDVYGVQVATPFIENNYLDCEMMRGYQGWTAIDGMMMDDL
;
A
#
# COMPACT_ATOMS: atom_id res chain seq x y z
N MET A 1 23.55 12.01 29.85
CA MET A 1 22.35 12.05 28.99
C MET A 1 22.68 12.95 27.81
N SER A 2 22.90 12.37 26.62
CA SER A 2 23.31 13.13 25.43
C SER A 2 22.10 13.84 24.80
N LEU A 3 22.25 15.14 24.54
CA LEU A 3 21.22 16.04 24.00
C LEU A 3 21.00 15.89 22.47
N GLU A 4 21.62 14.90 21.83
CA GLU A 4 21.66 14.80 20.36
C GLU A 4 20.40 14.18 19.72
N LYS A 5 19.67 13.31 20.44
CA LYS A 5 18.45 12.66 19.91
C LYS A 5 17.27 13.60 19.61
N PRO A 6 16.92 14.60 20.45
CA PRO A 6 15.79 15.49 20.13
C PRO A 6 16.07 16.38 18.92
N LEU A 7 17.33 16.71 18.64
CA LEU A 7 17.69 17.56 17.51
C LEU A 7 17.47 16.84 16.18
N LEU A 8 17.77 15.53 16.10
CA LEU A 8 17.57 14.73 14.89
C LEU A 8 16.08 14.57 14.55
N HIS A 9 15.21 14.40 15.55
CA HIS A 9 13.76 14.36 15.35
C HIS A 9 13.18 15.71 14.90
N ILE A 10 13.67 16.83 15.45
CA ILE A 10 13.27 18.16 15.01
C ILE A 10 13.69 18.40 13.56
N VAL A 11 14.90 17.97 13.17
CA VAL A 11 15.38 18.11 11.79
C VAL A 11 14.57 17.25 10.81
N ALA A 12 14.26 16.00 11.15
CA ALA A 12 13.42 15.13 10.32
C ALA A 12 12.00 15.70 10.15
N LEU A 13 11.41 16.23 11.23
CA LEU A 13 10.09 16.87 11.20
C LEU A 13 10.11 18.16 10.35
N LEU A 14 11.16 18.97 10.47
CA LEU A 14 11.34 20.17 9.64
C LEU A 14 11.53 19.81 8.16
N ILE A 15 12.19 18.70 7.84
CA ILE A 15 12.29 18.19 6.47
C ILE A 15 10.91 17.75 5.96
N LEU A 16 10.12 17.05 6.76
CA LEU A 16 8.76 16.64 6.40
C LEU A 16 7.85 17.87 6.13
N ILE A 17 7.91 18.87 7.01
CA ILE A 17 7.19 20.14 6.86
C ILE A 17 7.69 20.90 5.63
N LEU A 18 9.00 20.93 5.38
CA LEU A 18 9.58 21.59 4.21
C LEU A 18 9.17 20.90 2.90
N ILE A 19 9.10 19.56 2.88
CA ILE A 19 8.59 18.78 1.74
C ILE A 19 7.11 19.13 1.50
N LEU A 20 6.29 19.21 2.54
CA LEU A 20 4.87 19.63 2.47
C LEU A 20 4.70 21.09 1.97
N ILE A 21 5.60 22.00 2.35
CA ILE A 21 5.58 23.41 1.91
C ILE A 21 6.06 23.54 0.46
N LEU A 22 7.09 22.78 0.06
CA LEU A 22 7.62 22.82 -1.30
C LEU A 22 6.68 22.16 -2.32
N SER A 23 5.97 21.09 -1.94
CA SER A 23 4.97 20.46 -2.80
C SER A 23 3.75 21.35 -3.07
N THR A 24 3.39 22.21 -2.11
CA THR A 24 2.30 23.19 -2.28
C THR A 24 2.75 24.46 -3.02
N GLY A 25 4.02 24.86 -2.91
CA GLY A 25 4.58 26.03 -3.60
C GLY A 25 4.81 25.85 -5.11
N ALA A 26 5.10 24.62 -5.56
CA ALA A 26 5.35 24.33 -6.98
C ALA A 26 4.09 24.44 -7.88
N ALA A 27 2.88 24.41 -7.28
CA ALA A 27 1.62 24.53 -8.02
C ALA A 27 1.27 25.99 -8.42
N PHE A 28 1.99 27.00 -7.90
CA PHE A 28 1.65 28.42 -8.10
C PHE A 28 2.62 29.22 -9.00
N LEU A 29 3.71 28.63 -9.50
CA LEU A 29 4.71 29.35 -10.32
C LEU A 29 4.73 28.94 -11.81
N GLY A 30 3.74 28.20 -12.27
CA GLY A 30 3.64 27.69 -13.64
C GLY A 30 2.81 28.53 -14.61
N GLN A 31 2.70 29.86 -14.47
CA GLN A 31 2.15 30.73 -15.53
C GLN A 31 2.81 32.11 -15.54
N ALA A 32 4.00 32.21 -16.15
CA ALA A 32 4.53 33.50 -16.61
C ALA A 32 5.51 33.32 -17.79
N GLY A 33 5.15 33.88 -18.94
CA GLY A 33 5.97 34.01 -20.16
C GLY A 33 5.61 32.97 -21.22
N THR A 34 5.29 33.30 -22.47
CA THR A 34 5.76 34.41 -23.31
C THR A 34 4.76 34.74 -24.43
N SER A 35 4.46 36.02 -24.66
CA SER A 35 4.03 36.48 -25.98
C SER A 35 4.49 37.92 -26.22
N SER A 36 5.34 38.08 -27.23
CA SER A 36 5.82 39.32 -27.81
C SER A 36 4.72 40.03 -28.62
N GLY A 37 4.57 41.34 -28.45
CA GLY A 37 3.73 42.19 -29.30
C GLY A 37 3.88 43.67 -28.97
N SER A 38 4.21 44.49 -29.97
CA SER A 38 4.74 45.85 -29.87
C SER A 38 3.68 46.95 -29.87
N THR A 39 3.91 47.98 -29.03
CA THR A 39 3.72 49.44 -29.21
C THR A 39 2.35 50.01 -29.62
N THR A 40 1.68 50.78 -28.73
CA THR A 40 1.31 52.21 -28.95
C THR A 40 0.92 52.92 -27.64
N THR A 41 1.25 54.21 -27.56
CA THR A 41 1.18 55.17 -26.44
C THR A 41 -0.20 55.79 -26.24
N THR A 42 -0.71 55.88 -24.99
CA THR A 42 -1.55 57.01 -24.54
C THR A 42 -1.66 57.14 -23.00
N THR A 43 -1.92 58.39 -22.60
CA THR A 43 -1.72 59.08 -21.33
C THR A 43 -2.76 58.78 -20.23
N ASN A 44 -2.32 58.92 -18.98
CA ASN A 44 -3.03 59.07 -17.69
C ASN A 44 -4.56 59.19 -17.69
N GLN A 45 -5.21 58.37 -16.86
CA GLN A 45 -6.22 58.84 -15.89
C GLN A 45 -6.40 57.80 -14.76
N GLN A 46 -6.16 58.24 -13.53
CA GLN A 46 -6.61 57.56 -12.31
C GLN A 46 -8.14 57.57 -12.28
N GLN A 47 -8.75 56.39 -12.38
CA GLN A 47 -10.11 56.16 -11.88
C GLN A 47 -10.07 54.94 -10.96
N GLN A 48 -10.43 55.17 -9.71
CA GLN A 48 -10.73 54.13 -8.72
C GLN A 48 -11.85 53.25 -9.29
N GLN A 49 -11.55 51.98 -9.56
CA GLN A 49 -12.57 50.97 -9.81
C GLN A 49 -13.06 50.38 -8.47
N PRO A 50 -14.36 50.21 -8.28
CA PRO A 50 -14.91 49.60 -7.08
C PRO A 50 -14.60 48.10 -7.04
N ILE A 51 -14.35 47.63 -5.82
CA ILE A 51 -14.17 46.22 -5.43
C ILE A 51 -15.32 45.38 -6.03
N PRO A 52 -15.05 44.29 -6.78
CA PRO A 52 -16.10 43.38 -7.21
C PRO A 52 -16.73 42.71 -5.99
N GLN A 53 -18.02 42.95 -5.77
CA GLN A 53 -18.80 42.15 -4.83
C GLN A 53 -18.89 40.70 -5.35
N PRO A 54 -18.91 39.69 -4.45
CA PRO A 54 -19.05 38.30 -4.86
C PRO A 54 -20.43 38.10 -5.48
N GLN A 55 -20.47 37.81 -6.78
CA GLN A 55 -21.68 37.35 -7.43
C GLN A 55 -22.05 35.98 -6.84
N HIS A 56 -23.21 35.91 -6.19
CA HIS A 56 -23.89 34.66 -5.88
C HIS A 56 -24.04 33.84 -7.15
N GLN A 57 -23.21 32.81 -7.28
CA GLN A 57 -23.41 31.76 -8.27
C GLN A 57 -24.58 30.88 -7.80
N ILE A 58 -25.54 30.75 -8.70
CA ILE A 58 -26.64 29.79 -8.66
C ILE A 58 -26.03 28.39 -8.56
N PRO A 59 -26.53 27.49 -7.70
CA PRO A 59 -25.90 26.18 -7.52
C PRO A 59 -26.00 25.38 -8.82
N GLU A 60 -24.84 25.04 -9.39
CA GLU A 60 -24.79 23.99 -10.40
C GLU A 60 -25.28 22.68 -9.78
N LYS A 61 -26.01 21.96 -10.62
CA LYS A 61 -26.71 20.71 -10.36
C LYS A 61 -25.80 19.72 -9.62
N GLY A 62 -26.18 19.40 -8.38
CA GLY A 62 -25.37 18.68 -7.40
C GLY A 62 -24.69 17.42 -7.92
N THR A 63 -23.36 17.42 -7.86
CA THR A 63 -22.63 16.21 -7.53
C THR A 63 -23.00 15.88 -6.08
N PHE A 64 -23.78 14.82 -5.88
CA PHE A 64 -23.75 14.16 -4.58
C PHE A 64 -22.30 13.70 -4.40
N GLN A 65 -21.49 14.47 -3.66
CA GLN A 65 -20.38 13.86 -2.95
C GLN A 65 -21.05 12.85 -2.03
N ASN A 66 -21.03 11.57 -2.42
CA ASN A 66 -21.32 10.51 -1.48
C ASN A 66 -20.30 10.72 -0.36
N ILE A 67 -20.77 11.27 0.75
CA ILE A 67 -19.96 11.36 1.96
C ILE A 67 -19.73 9.92 2.37
N CYS A 68 -18.54 9.44 2.02
CA CYS A 68 -18.00 8.15 2.38
C CYS A 68 -18.09 8.01 3.91
N LYS A 69 -18.88 7.06 4.40
CA LYS A 69 -18.99 6.76 5.82
C LYS A 69 -18.46 5.36 6.05
N THR A 70 -17.21 5.29 6.50
CA THR A 70 -16.60 4.05 6.97
C THR A 70 -17.39 3.41 8.11
N HIS A 71 -17.41 2.08 8.14
CA HIS A 71 -17.93 1.26 9.22
C HIS A 71 -16.84 0.69 10.13
N ASP A 72 -15.60 1.18 9.98
CA ASP A 72 -14.47 0.76 10.81
C ASP A 72 -14.59 1.23 12.27
N LEU A 73 -13.87 0.52 13.13
CA LEU A 73 -13.72 0.87 14.54
C LEU A 73 -12.70 2.01 14.70
N PRO A 74 -12.89 2.93 15.66
CA PRO A 74 -11.96 4.02 15.89
C PRO A 74 -10.58 3.53 16.33
N ASN A 75 -9.56 4.35 16.10
CA ASN A 75 -8.17 4.09 16.47
C ASN A 75 -7.98 4.12 18.01
N PRO A 76 -7.70 2.96 18.65
CA PRO A 76 -7.55 2.89 20.10
C PRO A 76 -6.17 3.38 20.56
N LEU A 77 -5.19 3.55 19.65
CA LEU A 77 -3.79 3.79 19.98
C LEU A 77 -3.40 5.28 20.01
N ALA A 78 -4.18 6.15 19.37
CA ALA A 78 -3.84 7.56 19.21
C ALA A 78 -3.50 8.28 20.52
N SER A 79 -4.21 7.97 21.62
CA SER A 79 -3.93 8.57 22.94
C SER A 79 -2.70 8.00 23.64
N PHE A 80 -2.33 6.76 23.35
CA PHE A 80 -1.22 6.06 24.01
C PHE A 80 0.12 6.37 23.33
N PHE A 81 0.09 6.60 22.02
CA PHE A 81 1.29 6.86 21.22
C PHE A 81 1.17 8.18 20.45
N PRO A 82 1.03 9.33 21.15
CA PRO A 82 0.70 10.58 20.49
C PRO A 82 1.80 11.09 19.55
N ASN A 83 3.05 10.65 19.74
CA ASN A 83 4.19 11.03 18.90
C ASN A 83 4.42 10.11 17.69
N ASN A 84 3.63 9.04 17.55
CA ASN A 84 3.72 8.11 16.43
C ASN A 84 2.49 8.24 15.54
N ALA A 85 2.65 7.92 14.26
CA ALA A 85 1.50 7.68 13.42
C ALA A 85 0.82 6.38 13.90
N THR A 86 -0.47 6.47 14.15
CA THR A 86 -1.29 5.34 14.59
C THR A 86 -2.56 5.31 13.78
N GLY A 87 -3.17 4.15 13.62
CA GLY A 87 -4.42 4.03 12.89
C GLY A 87 -4.97 2.61 12.97
N VAL A 88 -5.95 2.35 12.12
CA VAL A 88 -6.58 1.04 11.95
C VAL A 88 -6.41 0.60 10.50
N LEU A 89 -6.00 -0.65 10.31
CA LEU A 89 -6.01 -1.31 9.01
C LEU A 89 -7.08 -2.39 9.03
N ASN A 90 -8.19 -2.14 8.35
CA ASN A 90 -9.13 -3.19 7.99
C ASN A 90 -8.71 -3.74 6.63
N ALA A 91 -8.28 -5.01 6.58
CA ALA A 91 -7.62 -5.53 5.40
C ALA A 91 -8.02 -6.97 5.07
N THR A 92 -8.03 -7.26 3.77
CA THR A 92 -7.81 -8.63 3.28
C THR A 92 -6.31 -8.82 3.06
N LEU A 93 -5.72 -9.73 3.83
CA LEU A 93 -4.33 -10.17 3.69
C LEU A 93 -4.34 -11.53 3.00
N ALA A 94 -3.68 -11.65 1.86
CA ALA A 94 -3.68 -12.87 1.07
C ALA A 94 -2.25 -13.33 0.76
N ILE A 95 -1.99 -14.63 0.89
CA ILE A 95 -0.70 -15.20 0.55
C ILE A 95 -0.82 -15.86 -0.82
N ILE A 96 -0.02 -15.38 -1.76
CA ILE A 96 0.05 -15.84 -3.14
C ILE A 96 1.34 -16.63 -3.29
N PRO A 97 1.28 -17.98 -3.40
CA PRO A 97 2.44 -18.77 -3.73
C PRO A 97 2.87 -18.45 -5.17
N ILE A 98 4.12 -18.04 -5.35
CA ILE A 98 4.74 -17.93 -6.68
C ILE A 98 5.98 -18.82 -6.73
N PRO A 99 6.42 -19.28 -7.91
CA PRO A 99 7.67 -20.02 -8.03
C PRO A 99 8.83 -19.23 -7.41
N LEU A 100 9.64 -19.88 -6.57
CA LEU A 100 10.79 -19.27 -5.92
C LEU A 100 11.80 -18.74 -6.94
N SER A 101 11.87 -19.36 -8.12
CA SER A 101 12.66 -18.86 -9.26
C SER A 101 12.14 -17.52 -9.79
N LEU A 102 10.82 -17.34 -9.86
CA LEU A 102 10.20 -16.06 -10.20
C LEU A 102 10.45 -15.03 -9.11
N ALA A 103 10.22 -15.38 -7.84
CA ALA A 103 10.50 -14.49 -6.71
C ALA A 103 11.93 -13.97 -6.75
N ARG A 104 12.92 -14.85 -6.95
CA ARG A 104 14.33 -14.48 -7.15
C ARG A 104 14.48 -13.49 -8.32
N ARG A 105 13.88 -13.73 -9.49
CA ARG A 105 13.97 -12.76 -10.60
C ARG A 105 13.36 -11.39 -10.28
N LEU A 106 12.29 -11.34 -9.48
CA LEU A 106 11.63 -10.09 -9.12
C LEU A 106 12.43 -9.29 -8.07
N VAL A 107 13.01 -9.96 -7.07
CA VAL A 107 13.71 -9.29 -5.94
C VAL A 107 15.22 -9.13 -6.16
N ASN A 108 15.86 -10.01 -6.94
CA ASN A 108 17.31 -10.06 -7.14
C ASN A 108 17.92 -8.90 -7.95
N PRO A 109 17.21 -8.12 -8.79
CA PRO A 109 17.77 -6.88 -9.34
C PRO A 109 18.25 -5.90 -8.26
N SER A 110 17.80 -6.11 -7.02
CA SER A 110 18.19 -5.33 -5.84
C SER A 110 19.23 -6.02 -4.93
N GLY A 111 19.67 -7.24 -5.26
CA GLY A 111 20.72 -7.97 -4.53
C GLY A 111 20.32 -8.65 -3.22
N TYR A 112 19.02 -8.81 -2.94
CA TYR A 112 18.54 -9.39 -1.69
C TYR A 112 18.48 -10.92 -1.73
N SER A 113 18.95 -11.57 -0.67
CA SER A 113 18.72 -13.00 -0.46
C SER A 113 17.29 -13.26 0.04
N ILE A 114 16.68 -14.35 -0.42
CA ILE A 114 15.43 -14.86 0.18
C ILE A 114 15.80 -15.80 1.33
N LEU A 115 15.27 -15.53 2.52
CA LEU A 115 15.46 -16.34 3.73
C LEU A 115 14.44 -17.49 3.77
N GLU A 116 14.66 -18.49 2.94
CA GLU A 116 13.71 -19.61 2.79
C GLU A 116 13.48 -20.40 4.09
N SER A 117 14.52 -20.57 4.91
CA SER A 117 14.41 -21.20 6.23
C SER A 117 13.44 -20.45 7.16
N ALA A 118 13.34 -19.13 7.03
CA ALA A 118 12.50 -18.31 7.91
C ALA A 118 11.01 -18.64 7.70
N TYR A 119 10.51 -18.58 6.47
CA TYR A 119 9.10 -18.87 6.22
C TYR A 119 8.78 -20.36 6.34
N ARG A 120 9.69 -21.26 5.95
CA ARG A 120 9.47 -22.70 6.13
C ARG A 120 9.42 -23.12 7.60
N SER A 121 10.08 -22.37 8.50
CA SER A 121 9.93 -22.64 9.95
C SER A 121 8.55 -22.29 10.50
N LEU A 122 7.84 -21.34 9.87
CA LEU A 122 6.50 -20.91 10.27
C LEU A 122 5.40 -21.75 9.60
N VAL A 123 5.63 -22.15 8.35
CA VAL A 123 4.72 -22.95 7.54
C VAL A 123 5.51 -24.09 6.86
N PRO A 124 5.82 -25.19 7.59
CA PRO A 124 6.63 -26.30 7.07
C PRO A 124 6.08 -26.94 5.80
N ASP A 125 4.75 -26.99 5.69
CA ASP A 125 4.03 -27.57 4.55
C ASP A 125 3.80 -26.55 3.41
N PHE A 126 4.47 -25.38 3.43
CA PHE A 126 4.40 -24.44 2.31
C PHE A 126 4.91 -25.11 1.03
N PRO A 127 4.20 -24.97 -0.11
CA PRO A 127 4.52 -25.73 -1.32
C PRO A 127 6.00 -25.70 -1.69
N GLU A 128 6.53 -26.87 -2.04
CA GLU A 128 7.94 -27.01 -2.45
C GLU A 128 8.24 -26.11 -3.66
N GLY A 129 9.40 -25.46 -3.65
CA GLY A 129 9.80 -24.56 -4.72
C GLY A 129 8.98 -23.27 -4.84
N MET A 130 8.07 -22.98 -3.92
CA MET A 130 7.28 -21.74 -3.90
C MET A 130 7.77 -20.74 -2.85
N TYR A 131 7.41 -19.47 -3.06
CA TYR A 131 7.65 -18.33 -2.19
C TYR A 131 6.34 -17.60 -1.83
N PRO A 132 6.13 -17.18 -0.57
CA PRO A 132 4.91 -16.49 -0.15
C PRO A 132 4.96 -14.98 -0.45
N VAL A 133 4.28 -14.54 -1.51
CA VAL A 133 4.00 -13.09 -1.70
C VAL A 133 2.82 -12.70 -0.83
N LEU A 134 2.93 -11.60 -0.09
CA LEU A 134 1.80 -11.01 0.61
C LEU A 134 1.11 -10.01 -0.33
N LEU A 135 -0.19 -10.19 -0.55
CA LEU A 135 -1.05 -9.12 -1.02
C LEU A 135 -1.77 -8.50 0.18
N GLN A 136 -1.73 -7.17 0.27
CA GLN A 136 -2.48 -6.41 1.26
C GLN A 136 -3.44 -5.47 0.55
N ALA A 137 -4.75 -5.73 0.68
CA ALA A 137 -5.82 -4.85 0.25
C ALA A 137 -6.50 -4.29 1.51
N ALA A 138 -6.32 -3.00 1.78
CA ALA A 138 -6.66 -2.39 3.05
C ALA A 138 -7.49 -1.11 2.86
N HIS A 139 -8.38 -0.88 3.82
CA HIS A 139 -8.90 0.44 4.15
C HIS A 139 -8.14 0.93 5.39
N ASP A 140 -7.46 2.04 5.22
CA ASP A 140 -6.63 2.73 6.21
C ASP A 140 -7.51 3.80 6.86
N HIS A 141 -7.81 3.61 8.15
CA HIS A 141 -8.82 4.38 8.88
C HIS A 141 -8.27 5.05 10.14
N ASP A 142 -8.78 6.26 10.42
CA ASP A 142 -8.53 7.01 11.66
C ASP A 142 -7.03 7.16 11.97
N ILE A 143 -6.27 7.51 10.93
CA ILE A 143 -4.83 7.68 11.02
C ILE A 143 -4.53 9.03 11.67
N GLN A 144 -3.81 8.98 12.79
CA GLN A 144 -3.51 10.14 13.62
C GLN A 144 -2.03 10.21 13.97
N LEU A 145 -1.49 11.42 13.91
CA LEU A 145 -0.26 11.82 14.60
C LEU A 145 -0.68 12.85 15.67
N ARG A 146 -1.22 12.32 16.77
CA ARG A 146 -2.06 13.08 17.71
C ARG A 146 -1.35 14.26 18.38
N ALA A 147 -0.06 14.14 18.71
CA ALA A 147 0.72 15.20 19.35
C ALA A 147 0.79 16.49 18.51
N TYR A 148 0.59 16.37 17.20
CA TYR A 148 0.66 17.48 16.26
C TYR A 148 -0.72 17.87 15.71
N GLY A 149 -1.80 17.25 16.21
CA GLY A 149 -3.17 17.50 15.75
C GLY A 149 -3.41 17.11 14.29
N ILE A 150 -2.59 16.19 13.75
CA ILE A 150 -2.72 15.71 12.37
C ILE A 150 -3.63 14.49 12.37
N VAL A 151 -4.66 14.55 11.53
CA VAL A 151 -5.56 13.43 11.21
C VAL A 151 -5.58 13.33 9.68
N LEU A 152 -5.29 12.13 9.16
CA LEU A 152 -5.39 11.86 7.73
C LEU A 152 -6.81 11.43 7.43
N GLU A 153 -7.32 11.84 6.27
CA GLU A 153 -8.56 11.28 5.74
C GLU A 153 -8.38 9.79 5.46
N ASP A 154 -9.44 9.02 5.65
CA ASP A 154 -9.43 7.59 5.33
C ASP A 154 -9.11 7.37 3.85
N PHE A 155 -8.43 6.27 3.55
CA PHE A 155 -8.12 5.90 2.18
C PHE A 155 -8.02 4.39 2.04
N SER A 156 -8.01 3.92 0.79
CA SER A 156 -7.83 2.52 0.48
C SER A 156 -6.53 2.34 -0.29
N ARG A 157 -5.89 1.20 -0.08
CA ARG A 157 -4.70 0.81 -0.82
C ARG A 157 -4.64 -0.67 -1.10
N VAL A 158 -3.96 -1.03 -2.18
CA VAL A 158 -3.66 -2.42 -2.50
C VAL A 158 -2.31 -2.56 -3.17
N GLY A 159 -1.55 -3.58 -2.77
CA GLY A 159 -0.27 -3.88 -3.40
C GLY A 159 0.27 -5.24 -3.01
N PHE A 160 1.36 -5.60 -3.68
CA PHE A 160 2.12 -6.82 -3.41
C PHE A 160 3.37 -6.48 -2.61
N GLU A 161 3.69 -7.35 -1.67
CA GLU A 161 4.83 -7.23 -0.78
C GLU A 161 5.57 -8.55 -0.70
N PHE A 162 6.89 -8.46 -0.63
CA PHE A 162 7.82 -9.58 -0.73
C PHE A 162 8.55 -9.72 0.62
N PRO A 163 8.06 -10.58 1.54
CA PRO A 163 8.63 -10.77 2.87
C PRO A 163 9.83 -11.74 2.92
N PHE A 164 10.47 -11.86 4.08
CA PHE A 164 11.60 -12.78 4.29
C PHE A 164 12.82 -12.45 3.42
N LEU A 165 13.05 -11.17 3.14
CA LEU A 165 14.25 -10.71 2.45
C LEU A 165 15.35 -10.41 3.46
N GLY A 166 16.56 -10.90 3.17
CA GLY A 166 17.77 -10.64 3.94
C GLY A 166 18.45 -9.37 3.45
N LEU A 167 18.01 -8.22 3.96
CA LEU A 167 18.58 -6.90 3.61
C LEU A 167 19.93 -6.65 4.32
N SER A 168 20.07 -7.09 5.57
CA SER A 168 21.23 -6.83 6.44
C SER A 168 22.41 -7.79 6.23
N GLY A 169 22.24 -8.83 5.40
CA GLY A 169 23.24 -9.87 5.12
C GLY A 169 23.57 -10.80 6.29
N ASP A 170 22.80 -10.77 7.38
CA ASP A 170 23.07 -11.59 8.58
C ASP A 170 22.48 -13.01 8.53
N GLY A 171 21.66 -13.30 7.52
CA GLY A 171 21.04 -14.60 7.30
C GLY A 171 19.82 -14.91 8.18
N TYR A 172 19.31 -13.95 8.97
CA TYR A 172 18.16 -14.19 9.85
C TYR A 172 17.19 -13.00 10.00
N SER A 173 17.63 -11.75 9.83
CA SER A 173 16.74 -10.58 9.90
C SER A 173 15.88 -10.51 8.65
N SER A 174 14.56 -10.61 8.85
CA SER A 174 13.58 -10.63 7.75
C SER A 174 13.01 -9.24 7.52
N TYR A 175 13.09 -8.79 6.27
CA TYR A 175 12.53 -7.53 5.79
C TYR A 175 11.47 -7.82 4.71
N ARG A 176 10.61 -6.83 4.48
CA ARG A 176 9.54 -6.90 3.48
C ARG A 176 9.69 -5.78 2.45
N TRP A 177 9.80 -6.15 1.19
CA TRP A 177 9.86 -5.18 0.10
C TRP A 177 8.46 -4.84 -0.41
N ALA A 178 8.09 -3.56 -0.43
CA ALA A 178 6.82 -3.02 -0.91
C ALA A 178 7.05 -2.10 -2.13
N PRO A 179 7.26 -2.68 -3.33
CA PRO A 179 7.71 -1.92 -4.50
C PRO A 179 6.67 -0.96 -5.08
N ALA A 180 5.40 -1.35 -5.06
CA ALA A 180 4.34 -0.61 -5.72
C ALA A 180 2.99 -0.84 -5.04
N GLN A 181 2.15 0.20 -5.04
CA GLN A 181 0.80 0.17 -4.48
C GLN A 181 -0.13 1.06 -5.30
N LEU A 182 -1.40 0.69 -5.34
CA LEU A 182 -2.49 1.59 -5.69
C LEU A 182 -2.97 2.25 -4.40
N ILE A 183 -3.22 3.57 -4.42
CA ILE A 183 -3.72 4.35 -3.26
C ILE A 183 -4.84 5.28 -3.73
N SER A 184 -5.86 5.53 -2.89
CA SER A 184 -7.00 6.40 -3.24
C SER A 184 -6.53 7.73 -3.81
N ALA A 185 -6.98 8.06 -5.04
CA ALA A 185 -6.51 9.22 -5.79
C ALA A 185 -6.79 10.56 -5.09
N GLY A 186 -7.79 10.61 -4.21
CA GLY A 186 -8.12 11.79 -3.41
C GLY A 186 -7.17 12.05 -2.23
N ASN A 187 -6.32 11.10 -1.85
CA ASN A 187 -5.48 11.20 -0.65
C ASN A 187 -4.02 11.52 -1.00
N ALA A 188 -3.75 12.79 -1.30
CA ALA A 188 -2.40 13.26 -1.69
C ALA A 188 -1.35 13.01 -0.60
N ILE A 189 -1.71 13.12 0.68
CA ILE A 189 -0.79 12.91 1.81
C ILE A 189 -0.32 11.45 1.84
N ALA A 190 -1.24 10.48 1.72
CA ALA A 190 -0.89 9.06 1.67
C ALA A 190 -0.06 8.71 0.43
N ILE A 191 -0.42 9.27 -0.73
CA ILE A 191 0.32 9.07 -1.98
C ILE A 191 1.76 9.57 -1.86
N ASP A 192 1.95 10.81 -1.40
CA ASP A 192 3.28 11.40 -1.30
C ASP A 192 4.10 10.79 -0.16
N GLY A 193 3.45 10.43 0.96
CA GLY A 193 4.07 9.69 2.06
C GLY A 193 4.67 8.36 1.59
N SER A 194 3.91 7.54 0.86
CA SER A 194 4.42 6.28 0.30
C SER A 194 5.50 6.49 -0.75
N ARG A 195 5.38 7.53 -1.59
CA ARG A 195 6.44 7.88 -2.57
C ARG A 195 7.74 8.30 -1.92
N ALA A 196 7.69 8.95 -0.75
CA ALA A 196 8.88 9.36 -0.01
C ALA A 196 9.76 8.16 0.43
N TYR A 197 9.18 6.97 0.59
CA TYR A 197 9.91 5.72 0.84
C TYR A 197 10.50 5.07 -0.43
N GLY A 198 10.14 5.60 -1.61
CA GLY A 198 10.47 5.02 -2.91
C GLY A 198 9.45 4.03 -3.44
N THR A 199 8.29 3.87 -2.78
CA THR A 199 7.19 3.05 -3.32
C THR A 199 6.61 3.71 -4.56
N ARG A 200 6.41 2.92 -5.61
CA ARG A 200 5.69 3.36 -6.80
C ARG A 200 4.21 3.43 -6.50
N VAL A 201 3.65 4.63 -6.54
CA VAL A 201 2.23 4.83 -6.24
C VAL A 201 1.46 5.20 -7.50
N SER A 202 0.48 4.36 -7.82
CA SER A 202 -0.55 4.63 -8.83
C SER A 202 -1.80 5.15 -8.12
N PRO A 203 -2.16 6.44 -8.27
CA PRO A 203 -3.43 6.95 -7.76
C PRO A 203 -4.59 6.17 -8.37
N ALA A 204 -5.59 5.79 -7.57
CA ALA A 204 -6.61 4.82 -7.95
C ALA A 204 -7.99 5.14 -7.37
N ARG A 205 -9.02 4.57 -8.00
CA ARG A 205 -10.38 4.44 -7.45
C ARG A 205 -10.59 3.03 -6.92
N PHE A 206 -11.48 2.90 -5.93
CA PHE A 206 -11.72 1.64 -5.23
C PHE A 206 -13.18 1.23 -5.23
N GLU A 207 -13.42 -0.08 -5.29
CA GLU A 207 -14.74 -0.70 -5.18
C GLU A 207 -14.67 -1.83 -4.14
N PRO A 208 -15.32 -1.67 -2.96
CA PRO A 208 -15.97 -0.45 -2.49
C PRO A 208 -14.97 0.68 -2.20
N GLU A 209 -15.45 1.92 -2.21
CA GLU A 209 -14.60 3.11 -2.01
C GLU A 209 -14.18 3.30 -0.54
N CYS A 210 -15.05 2.90 0.40
CA CYS A 210 -15.02 3.30 1.81
C CYS A 210 -14.87 2.14 2.80
N GLU A 211 -14.62 0.94 2.30
CA GLU A 211 -14.65 -0.28 3.08
C GLU A 211 -13.53 -1.20 2.60
N ALA A 212 -13.04 -2.06 3.49
CA ALA A 212 -11.98 -3.01 3.14
C ALA A 212 -12.42 -4.05 2.09
N TYR A 213 -13.74 -4.28 1.96
CA TYR A 213 -14.38 -5.15 0.97
C TYR A 213 -15.90 -5.01 1.06
N GLN A 214 -16.61 -5.31 -0.02
CA GLN A 214 -18.08 -5.41 -0.03
C GLN A 214 -18.52 -6.87 -0.09
N MET A 215 -19.68 -7.20 0.48
CA MET A 215 -20.27 -8.52 0.32
C MET A 215 -21.12 -8.57 -0.96
N LEU A 216 -20.80 -9.49 -1.86
CA LEU A 216 -21.55 -9.79 -3.07
C LEU A 216 -22.81 -10.61 -2.74
N SER A 217 -23.75 -10.64 -3.69
CA SER A 217 -25.01 -11.39 -3.54
C SER A 217 -24.81 -12.90 -3.37
N ASN A 218 -23.70 -13.45 -3.84
CA ASN A 218 -23.31 -14.85 -3.67
C ASN A 218 -22.65 -15.14 -2.30
N GLY A 219 -22.51 -14.12 -1.43
CA GLY A 219 -21.87 -14.24 -0.12
C GLY A 219 -20.34 -14.11 -0.14
N ASN A 220 -19.72 -14.00 -1.31
CA ASN A 220 -18.29 -13.69 -1.41
C ASN A 220 -18.04 -12.22 -1.05
N THR A 221 -16.82 -11.91 -0.66
CA THR A 221 -16.35 -10.54 -0.47
C THR A 221 -15.53 -10.08 -1.68
N TYR A 222 -15.65 -8.82 -2.05
CA TYR A 222 -15.03 -8.23 -3.23
C TYR A 222 -14.28 -6.95 -2.90
N PHE A 223 -13.12 -6.76 -3.52
CA PHE A 223 -12.35 -5.53 -3.48
C PHE A 223 -11.64 -5.30 -4.82
N LYS A 224 -11.66 -4.08 -5.33
CA LYS A 224 -10.91 -3.70 -6.53
C LYS A 224 -10.28 -2.33 -6.40
N GLY A 225 -9.01 -2.23 -6.75
CA GLY A 225 -8.33 -0.97 -7.03
C GLY A 225 -8.06 -0.83 -8.52
N LEU A 226 -8.35 0.33 -9.09
CA LEU A 226 -8.12 0.65 -10.50
C LEU A 226 -7.46 2.02 -10.61
N SER A 227 -6.28 2.09 -11.22
CA SER A 227 -5.54 3.33 -11.41
C SER A 227 -6.37 4.33 -12.22
N VAL A 228 -6.32 5.61 -11.84
CA VAL A 228 -6.86 6.68 -12.68
C VAL A 228 -5.84 7.05 -13.76
N GLU A 229 -6.30 7.22 -15.00
CA GLU A 229 -5.45 7.70 -16.09
C GLU A 229 -5.16 9.19 -15.88
N TYR A 230 -3.89 9.57 -15.72
CA TYR A 230 -3.51 10.98 -15.82
C TYR A 230 -3.40 11.33 -17.30
N HIS A 231 -4.39 12.07 -17.82
CA HIS A 231 -4.31 12.70 -19.13
C HIS A 231 -3.25 13.82 -19.14
N ASN A 232 -1.97 13.47 -19.11
CA ASN A 232 -0.90 14.32 -19.60
C ASN A 232 -0.50 13.80 -20.98
N ALA A 233 -0.88 14.57 -22.00
CA ALA A 233 -0.95 14.23 -23.42
C ALA A 233 0.39 13.91 -24.13
N SER A 234 1.45 13.52 -23.41
CA SER A 234 2.76 13.21 -24.00
C SER A 234 3.32 11.83 -23.65
N LEU A 235 2.61 11.00 -22.89
CA LEU A 235 2.96 9.60 -22.65
C LEU A 235 1.82 8.71 -23.15
N GLN A 236 2.04 8.10 -24.31
CA GLN A 236 1.14 7.16 -24.95
C GLN A 236 0.70 6.06 -23.97
N SER A 237 -0.62 5.91 -23.82
CA SER A 237 -1.37 4.75 -23.30
C SER A 237 -0.57 3.75 -22.45
N LYS A 238 -0.22 4.13 -21.22
CA LYS A 238 0.08 3.11 -20.20
C LYS A 238 -1.28 2.47 -19.85
N GLY A 239 -1.48 1.22 -20.27
CA GLY A 239 -2.72 0.50 -20.00
C GLY A 239 -3.09 0.55 -18.51
N GLU A 240 -4.39 0.52 -18.22
CA GLU A 240 -4.91 0.61 -16.84
C GLU A 240 -4.22 -0.41 -15.92
N THR A 241 -3.80 0.04 -14.73
CA THR A 241 -3.27 -0.81 -13.67
C THR A 241 -4.40 -1.17 -12.73
N SER A 242 -4.61 -2.45 -12.45
CA SER A 242 -5.65 -2.88 -11.51
C SER A 242 -5.25 -4.09 -10.68
N ILE A 243 -5.83 -4.16 -9.48
CA ILE A 243 -5.80 -5.35 -8.61
C ILE A 243 -7.24 -5.61 -8.14
N GLU A 244 -7.70 -6.85 -8.31
CA GLU A 244 -9.05 -7.28 -7.96
C GLU A 244 -8.98 -8.57 -7.13
N LEU A 245 -9.81 -8.64 -6.10
CA LEU A 245 -9.94 -9.77 -5.19
C LEU A 245 -11.41 -10.17 -5.11
N GLU A 246 -11.67 -11.47 -5.22
CA GLU A 246 -12.94 -12.06 -4.82
C GLU A 246 -12.66 -13.25 -3.92
N MET A 247 -13.20 -13.20 -2.69
CA MET A 247 -12.84 -14.11 -1.61
C MET A 247 -14.09 -14.72 -0.98
N THR A 248 -14.07 -16.03 -0.77
CA THR A 248 -15.08 -16.76 -0.01
C THR A 248 -14.62 -16.93 1.43
N ARG A 249 -15.50 -16.62 2.39
CA ARG A 249 -15.23 -16.85 3.81
C ARG A 249 -15.22 -18.34 4.11
N LEU A 250 -14.17 -18.80 4.78
CA LEU A 250 -14.06 -20.18 5.23
C LEU A 250 -14.72 -20.34 6.59
N ILE A 251 -15.51 -21.41 6.74
CA ILE A 251 -16.18 -21.73 8.01
C ILE A 251 -15.14 -22.32 8.97
N SER A 252 -15.16 -21.92 10.24
CA SER A 252 -14.17 -22.31 11.27
C SER A 252 -13.99 -23.83 11.44
N SER A 253 -14.98 -24.66 11.10
CA SER A 253 -14.83 -26.12 11.09
C SER A 253 -13.81 -26.65 10.08
N SER A 254 -13.41 -25.84 9.10
CA SER A 254 -12.38 -26.14 8.11
C SER A 254 -10.95 -25.84 8.60
N PHE A 255 -10.78 -25.46 9.87
CA PHE A 255 -9.50 -25.15 10.55
C PHE A 255 -8.94 -26.33 11.35
N SER A 256 -9.37 -27.55 11.02
CA SER A 256 -8.70 -28.73 11.55
C SER A 256 -7.24 -28.76 11.11
N SER A 257 -6.34 -29.05 12.04
CA SER A 257 -4.99 -29.54 11.76
C SER A 257 -5.07 -30.56 10.61
N GLY A 258 -4.45 -30.26 9.47
CA GLY A 258 -4.51 -31.08 8.25
C GLY A 258 -5.39 -30.54 7.10
N SER A 259 -6.05 -29.39 7.26
CA SER A 259 -6.63 -28.68 6.10
C SER A 259 -5.49 -28.20 5.19
N PRO A 260 -5.48 -28.58 3.89
CA PRO A 260 -4.27 -28.52 3.09
C PRO A 260 -3.71 -27.11 2.87
N TYR A 261 -4.49 -26.04 3.06
CA TYR A 261 -4.00 -24.68 2.88
C TYR A 261 -4.75 -23.67 3.75
N SER A 262 -4.48 -23.63 5.06
CA SER A 262 -4.83 -22.47 5.86
C SER A 262 -3.60 -21.99 6.63
N TYR A 263 -3.13 -20.79 6.29
CA TYR A 263 -1.98 -20.20 6.97
C TYR A 263 -2.38 -19.77 8.39
N PRO A 264 -1.61 -20.14 9.42
CA PRO A 264 -1.94 -19.77 10.79
C PRO A 264 -1.87 -18.25 10.94
N LEU A 265 -2.68 -17.68 11.86
CA LEU A 265 -2.68 -16.24 12.08
C LEU A 265 -1.28 -15.71 12.39
N ASP A 266 -0.50 -16.45 13.18
CA ASP A 266 0.88 -16.10 13.55
C ASP A 266 1.82 -15.95 12.34
N PHE A 267 1.53 -16.62 11.21
CA PHE A 267 2.26 -16.38 9.96
C PHE A 267 1.99 -14.97 9.41
N PHE A 268 0.73 -14.52 9.41
CA PHE A 268 0.38 -13.15 9.04
C PHE A 268 0.94 -12.13 10.04
N LYS A 269 0.90 -12.42 11.35
CA LYS A 269 1.50 -11.56 12.38
C LYS A 269 2.99 -11.38 12.13
N ASN A 270 3.70 -12.46 11.83
CA ASN A 270 5.12 -12.42 11.52
C ASN A 270 5.40 -11.58 10.28
N ILE A 271 4.79 -11.93 9.14
CA ILE A 271 5.03 -11.26 7.85
C ILE A 271 4.73 -9.77 7.94
N THR A 272 3.57 -9.41 8.52
CA THR A 272 3.09 -8.03 8.48
C THR A 272 3.79 -7.10 9.47
N ASN A 273 4.54 -7.66 10.42
CA ASN A 273 5.40 -6.92 11.35
C ASN A 273 6.89 -7.00 10.97
N GLN A 274 7.22 -7.39 9.73
CA GLN A 274 8.59 -7.21 9.22
C GLN A 274 8.80 -5.75 8.79
N PRO A 275 10.01 -5.17 9.00
CA PRO A 275 10.33 -3.83 8.53
C PRO A 275 10.15 -3.74 7.02
N ILE A 276 9.50 -2.67 6.57
CA ILE A 276 9.11 -2.45 5.19
C ILE A 276 10.12 -1.52 4.53
N PHE A 277 10.50 -1.80 3.29
CA PHE A 277 11.27 -0.87 2.46
C PHE A 277 10.79 -0.95 1.01
N ALA A 278 11.07 0.08 0.20
CA ALA A 278 10.68 0.10 -1.21
C ALA A 278 11.85 0.25 -2.18
N SER A 279 12.96 0.85 -1.74
CA SER A 279 14.13 1.10 -2.57
C SER A 279 15.42 0.63 -1.88
N PRO A 280 16.42 0.11 -2.62
CA PRO A 280 17.73 -0.20 -2.07
C PRO A 280 18.40 1.03 -1.45
N GLY A 281 18.90 0.90 -0.23
CA GLY A 281 19.52 1.99 0.51
C GLY A 281 18.55 3.09 0.96
N GLY A 282 17.23 2.91 0.76
CA GLY A 282 16.20 3.77 1.29
C GLY A 282 15.96 3.55 2.79
N SER A 283 15.12 4.40 3.38
CA SER A 283 14.67 4.22 4.76
C SER A 283 13.68 3.06 4.89
N CYS A 284 13.68 2.42 6.04
CA CYS A 284 12.69 1.44 6.43
C CYS A 284 11.55 2.12 7.20
N ASP A 285 10.35 1.61 6.99
CA ASP A 285 9.22 1.83 7.87
C ASP A 285 9.05 0.61 8.80
N ASN A 286 8.83 0.87 10.08
CA ASN A 286 8.49 -0.16 11.05
C ASN A 286 7.06 0.04 11.56
N MET A 287 6.12 -0.41 10.74
CA MET A 287 4.72 -0.54 11.09
C MET A 287 4.50 -1.81 11.94
N ILE A 288 4.10 -1.62 13.19
CA ILE A 288 3.77 -2.69 14.12
C ILE A 288 2.25 -2.81 14.19
N ARG A 289 1.71 -3.94 13.73
CA ARG A 289 0.30 -4.30 13.81
C ARG A 289 0.06 -5.16 15.03
N PHE A 290 -0.99 -4.81 15.76
CA PHE A 290 -1.43 -5.57 16.92
C PHE A 290 -2.56 -6.50 16.50
N PHE A 291 -2.30 -7.79 16.67
CA PHE A 291 -3.30 -8.83 16.56
C PHE A 291 -3.69 -9.24 17.99
N ASP A 292 -4.90 -9.75 18.15
CA ASP A 292 -5.46 -10.15 19.46
C ASP A 292 -5.83 -8.96 20.36
N THR A 293 -6.29 -7.85 19.79
CA THR A 293 -6.92 -6.73 20.51
C THR A 293 -8.44 -6.85 20.51
N SER A 294 -9.16 -5.96 21.20
CA SER A 294 -10.62 -5.86 21.10
C SER A 294 -11.13 -5.74 19.65
N MET A 295 -10.31 -5.18 18.76
CA MET A 295 -10.59 -5.01 17.32
C MET A 295 -10.42 -6.28 16.49
N SER A 296 -9.79 -7.31 17.03
CA SER A 296 -9.54 -8.59 16.35
C SER A 296 -10.02 -9.79 17.18
N ARG A 297 -11.01 -9.57 18.07
CA ARG A 297 -11.64 -10.61 18.90
C ARG A 297 -13.16 -10.61 18.74
N GLY A 298 -13.80 -11.71 19.14
CA GLY A 298 -15.27 -11.83 19.14
C GLY A 298 -15.88 -11.64 17.76
N LYS A 299 -16.80 -10.67 17.62
CA LYS A 299 -17.47 -10.38 16.32
C LYS A 299 -16.52 -9.80 15.25
N PHE A 300 -15.33 -9.36 15.65
CA PHE A 300 -14.28 -8.83 14.77
C PHE A 300 -13.10 -9.79 14.67
N ALA A 301 -13.26 -11.04 15.13
CA ALA A 301 -12.22 -12.04 15.02
C ALA A 301 -11.77 -12.20 13.55
N PRO A 302 -10.47 -12.42 13.30
CA PRO A 302 -9.95 -12.64 11.96
C PRO A 302 -10.78 -13.70 11.22
N VAL A 303 -11.27 -13.34 10.03
CA VAL A 303 -12.09 -14.23 9.20
C VAL A 303 -11.22 -14.82 8.10
N PRO A 304 -10.97 -16.12 8.12
CA PRO A 304 -10.19 -16.75 7.08
C PRO A 304 -10.94 -16.77 5.75
N VAL A 305 -10.19 -16.63 4.66
CA VAL A 305 -10.76 -16.57 3.31
C VAL A 305 -9.96 -17.38 2.31
N LYS A 306 -10.64 -17.79 1.23
CA LYS A 306 -10.05 -18.40 0.05
C LYS A 306 -10.66 -17.77 -1.20
N GLY A 307 -9.89 -17.52 -2.24
CA GLY A 307 -10.46 -17.01 -3.47
C GLY A 307 -9.49 -16.82 -4.61
N ARG A 308 -9.75 -15.78 -5.39
CA ARG A 308 -9.00 -15.41 -6.58
C ARG A 308 -8.48 -13.99 -6.50
N VAL A 309 -7.30 -13.78 -7.07
CA VAL A 309 -6.67 -12.47 -7.23
C VAL A 309 -6.36 -12.26 -8.71
N LYS A 310 -6.75 -11.11 -9.25
CA LYS A 310 -6.36 -10.66 -10.59
C LYS A 310 -5.52 -9.39 -10.48
N ALA A 311 -4.46 -9.31 -11.27
CA ALA A 311 -3.64 -8.12 -11.38
C ALA A 311 -3.34 -7.81 -12.84
N VAL A 312 -3.44 -6.55 -13.24
CA VAL A 312 -3.17 -6.10 -14.61
C VAL A 312 -2.18 -4.94 -14.56
N ASN A 313 -1.09 -5.05 -15.32
CA ASN A 313 -0.05 -4.02 -15.42
C ASN A 313 0.57 -3.58 -14.07
N VAL A 314 0.64 -4.48 -13.09
CA VAL A 314 1.17 -4.19 -11.75
C VAL A 314 2.65 -4.53 -11.62
N PHE A 315 3.47 -3.56 -11.22
CA PHE A 315 4.88 -3.80 -10.87
C PHE A 315 5.01 -4.59 -9.55
N PRO A 316 5.94 -5.55 -9.41
CA PRO A 316 7.03 -5.90 -10.34
C PRO A 316 6.68 -7.02 -11.33
N PHE A 317 5.42 -7.46 -11.41
CA PHE A 317 5.00 -8.52 -12.32
C PHE A 317 4.94 -8.09 -13.80
N VAL A 318 5.24 -6.82 -14.08
CA VAL A 318 5.51 -6.28 -15.42
C VAL A 318 6.82 -5.50 -15.42
N ASN A 319 7.67 -5.74 -16.43
CA ASN A 319 8.94 -5.03 -16.60
C ASN A 319 8.71 -3.64 -17.22
N GLU A 320 9.37 -2.60 -16.70
CA GLU A 320 9.29 -1.24 -17.25
C GLU A 320 9.93 -1.07 -18.64
N GLY A 321 10.78 -2.02 -19.07
CA GLY A 321 11.55 -1.94 -20.32
C GLY A 321 11.08 -2.90 -21.43
N GLU A 322 9.99 -3.64 -21.24
CA GLU A 322 9.55 -4.71 -22.16
C GLU A 322 8.19 -4.39 -22.80
N LEU A 323 7.94 -3.09 -22.97
CA LEU A 323 6.98 -2.51 -23.91
C LEU A 323 7.66 -2.06 -25.21
N ASP A 324 8.98 -2.19 -25.30
CA ASP A 324 9.71 -2.08 -26.56
C ASP A 324 9.93 -3.50 -27.13
N SER A 325 9.44 -3.67 -28.35
CA SER A 325 9.42 -4.90 -29.13
C SER A 325 10.77 -5.64 -29.20
N ASN A 326 10.72 -6.98 -29.12
CA ASN A 326 11.73 -7.97 -29.54
C ASN A 326 12.66 -8.57 -28.47
N LEU A 327 12.10 -9.17 -27.42
CA LEU A 327 12.73 -10.32 -26.79
C LEU A 327 11.72 -11.47 -26.79
N ASP A 328 11.90 -12.38 -27.76
CA ASP A 328 11.29 -13.70 -27.73
C ASP A 328 11.76 -14.41 -26.46
N LEU A 329 10.91 -14.39 -25.44
CA LEU A 329 11.04 -15.25 -24.27
C LEU A 329 10.45 -16.59 -24.66
N ASP A 330 11.32 -17.58 -24.91
CA ASP A 330 10.97 -19.00 -24.89
C ASP A 330 10.52 -19.36 -23.45
N VAL A 331 9.26 -19.05 -23.15
CA VAL A 331 8.56 -19.60 -21.99
C VAL A 331 8.13 -21.01 -22.39
N ASP A 332 8.71 -22.01 -21.74
CA ASP A 332 8.20 -23.38 -21.78
C ASP A 332 6.74 -23.36 -21.28
N PRO A 333 5.73 -23.69 -22.13
CA PRO A 333 4.32 -23.52 -21.80
C PRO A 333 3.78 -24.54 -20.77
N SER A 334 4.64 -25.36 -20.16
CA SER A 334 4.18 -26.47 -19.32
C SER A 334 3.89 -26.12 -17.85
N GLU A 335 4.21 -24.91 -17.35
CA GLU A 335 3.95 -24.52 -15.95
C GLU A 335 3.50 -23.05 -15.73
N GLY A 336 2.42 -22.62 -16.40
CA GLY A 336 1.71 -21.36 -16.11
C GLY A 336 0.28 -21.35 -16.70
N PRO A 337 -0.69 -20.62 -16.11
CA PRO A 337 -2.10 -20.73 -16.49
C PRO A 337 -2.38 -20.14 -17.89
N ASP A 338 -3.32 -20.76 -18.61
CA ASP A 338 -3.77 -20.50 -19.99
C ASP A 338 -3.53 -19.04 -20.48
N LEU A 339 -2.54 -18.90 -21.36
CA LEU A 339 -2.25 -17.68 -22.12
C LEU A 339 -2.85 -17.77 -23.54
N ASP A 340 -4.13 -18.07 -23.65
CA ASP A 340 -4.84 -18.03 -24.94
C ASP A 340 -5.47 -16.64 -25.17
N ASP A 341 -4.64 -15.60 -25.41
CA ASP A 341 -5.04 -14.44 -26.25
C ASP A 341 -3.91 -13.44 -26.60
N ALA A 342 -2.71 -13.93 -26.89
CA ALA A 342 -1.54 -13.08 -27.18
C ALA A 342 -1.55 -12.32 -28.53
N ASN A 343 -2.69 -12.22 -29.24
CA ASN A 343 -2.72 -11.67 -30.60
C ASN A 343 -3.54 -10.39 -30.81
N SER A 344 -3.88 -9.67 -29.73
CA SER A 344 -4.59 -8.38 -29.82
C SER A 344 -3.70 -7.22 -29.36
N ARG A 345 -3.16 -6.47 -30.33
CA ARG A 345 -2.63 -5.08 -30.28
C ARG A 345 -2.39 -4.48 -28.88
N GLY A 346 -1.13 -4.30 -28.47
CA GLY A 346 -0.74 -3.48 -27.31
C GLY A 346 -1.00 -4.12 -25.93
N GLY A 347 -0.67 -5.41 -25.82
CA GLY A 347 -1.13 -6.34 -24.79
C GLY A 347 -0.94 -5.90 -23.34
N GLN A 348 -2.05 -5.75 -22.63
CA GLN A 348 -2.10 -5.72 -21.18
C GLN A 348 -1.60 -7.07 -20.62
N ARG A 349 -0.59 -7.07 -19.75
CA ARG A 349 -0.17 -8.30 -19.06
C ARG A 349 -1.00 -8.46 -17.79
N GLY A 350 -1.79 -9.52 -17.76
CA GLY A 350 -2.61 -9.92 -16.62
C GLY A 350 -2.02 -11.13 -15.90
N TRP A 351 -2.20 -11.17 -14.59
CA TRP A 351 -1.96 -12.33 -13.74
C TRP A 351 -3.25 -12.70 -13.04
N GLU A 352 -3.56 -13.99 -12.99
CA GLU A 352 -4.66 -14.53 -12.21
C GLU A 352 -4.13 -15.67 -11.33
N TRP A 353 -4.38 -15.56 -10.04
CA TRP A 353 -4.10 -16.60 -9.07
C TRP A 353 -5.41 -17.09 -8.49
N THR A 354 -5.66 -18.39 -8.62
CA THR A 354 -6.77 -19.08 -7.96
C THR A 354 -6.26 -19.82 -6.73
N ASP A 355 -7.18 -20.25 -5.87
CA ASP A 355 -6.85 -20.95 -4.63
C ASP A 355 -5.90 -20.15 -3.72
N VAL A 356 -6.06 -18.82 -3.72
CA VAL A 356 -5.34 -17.92 -2.83
C VAL A 356 -6.00 -17.96 -1.46
N TYR A 357 -5.20 -18.13 -0.42
CA TYR A 357 -5.69 -18.17 0.97
C TYR A 357 -5.25 -16.94 1.74
N GLY A 358 -6.10 -16.48 2.63
CA GLY A 358 -5.91 -15.23 3.33
C GLY A 358 -6.70 -15.12 4.63
N VAL A 359 -6.65 -13.93 5.20
CA VAL A 359 -7.42 -13.53 6.37
C VAL A 359 -7.93 -12.10 6.20
N GLN A 360 -9.20 -11.90 6.52
CA GLN A 360 -9.83 -10.60 6.71
C GLN A 360 -9.71 -10.21 8.17
N VAL A 361 -9.06 -9.09 8.46
CA VAL A 361 -8.78 -8.68 9.84
C VAL A 361 -8.66 -7.16 9.95
N ALA A 362 -9.19 -6.61 11.05
CA ALA A 362 -8.92 -5.27 11.49
C ALA A 362 -7.82 -5.29 12.56
N THR A 363 -6.76 -4.52 12.34
CA THR A 363 -5.65 -4.40 13.31
C THR A 363 -5.32 -2.94 13.55
N PRO A 364 -5.26 -2.48 14.80
CA PRO A 364 -4.63 -1.20 15.06
C PRO A 364 -3.12 -1.31 14.84
N PHE A 365 -2.49 -0.20 14.48
CA PHE A 365 -1.06 -0.16 14.21
C PHE A 365 -0.38 1.09 14.78
N ILE A 366 0.93 0.99 14.95
CA ILE A 366 1.84 2.10 15.25
C ILE A 366 2.97 2.06 14.23
N GLU A 367 3.30 3.21 13.64
CA GLU A 367 4.43 3.34 12.73
C GLU A 367 5.59 4.10 13.37
N ASN A 368 6.79 3.55 13.16
CA ASN A 368 8.05 4.24 13.35
C ASN A 368 8.65 4.49 11.96
N ASN A 369 8.42 5.70 11.48
CA ASN A 369 8.72 6.13 10.13
C ASN A 369 10.20 6.53 9.95
N TYR A 370 10.71 6.41 8.72
CA TYR A 370 12.04 6.88 8.27
C TYR A 370 13.23 6.34 9.08
N LEU A 371 13.19 5.06 9.46
CA LEU A 371 14.29 4.41 10.15
C LEU A 371 15.42 4.04 9.19
N ASP A 372 16.66 4.03 9.67
CA ASP A 372 17.73 3.34 8.98
C ASP A 372 17.45 1.82 9.04
N CYS A 373 17.38 1.17 7.88
CA CYS A 373 17.14 -0.27 7.79
C CYS A 373 18.19 -1.09 8.55
N GLU A 374 19.42 -0.60 8.68
CA GLU A 374 20.48 -1.28 9.45
C GLU A 374 20.17 -1.30 10.96
N MET A 375 19.45 -0.30 11.48
CA MET A 375 19.01 -0.32 12.88
C MET A 375 17.98 -1.40 13.17
N MET A 376 17.35 -1.95 12.13
CA MET A 376 16.41 -3.06 12.23
C MET A 376 17.09 -4.42 12.17
N ARG A 377 18.44 -4.48 12.12
CA ARG A 377 19.18 -5.73 12.23
C ARG A 377 18.84 -6.43 13.56
N GLY A 378 18.42 -7.68 13.46
CA GLY A 378 18.01 -8.52 14.56
C GLY A 378 16.57 -8.29 15.03
N TYR A 379 15.82 -7.40 14.37
CA TYR A 379 14.43 -7.18 14.70
C TYR A 379 13.60 -8.42 14.37
N GLN A 380 12.94 -8.95 15.41
CA GLN A 380 11.93 -9.99 15.28
C GLN A 380 10.61 -9.36 15.70
N GLY A 381 9.83 -8.84 14.75
CA GLY A 381 8.64 -8.01 15.00
C GLY A 381 7.57 -8.59 15.94
N TRP A 382 7.71 -9.85 16.36
CA TRP A 382 6.91 -10.51 17.38
C TRP A 382 7.31 -10.17 18.83
N THR A 383 8.61 -10.10 19.15
CA THR A 383 9.09 -10.01 20.54
C THR A 383 8.87 -8.63 21.18
N ALA A 384 8.63 -7.59 20.37
CA ALA A 384 8.36 -6.24 20.88
C ALA A 384 6.95 -6.08 21.49
N ILE A 385 6.03 -6.99 21.17
CA ILE A 385 4.61 -6.88 21.55
C ILE A 385 4.31 -7.59 22.88
N ASP A 386 5.09 -8.62 23.23
CA ASP A 386 4.84 -9.52 24.38
C ASP A 386 5.01 -8.84 25.76
N GLY A 387 5.55 -7.62 25.80
CA GLY A 387 5.77 -6.85 27.03
C GLY A 387 4.75 -5.75 27.33
N MET A 388 3.88 -5.40 26.38
CA MET A 388 2.80 -4.44 26.64
C MET A 388 1.53 -5.23 26.92
N MET A 389 1.06 -5.24 28.17
CA MET A 389 -0.28 -5.74 28.49
C MET A 389 -1.31 -4.89 27.74
N MET A 390 -1.77 -5.40 26.60
CA MET A 390 -2.77 -4.79 25.72
C MET A 390 -4.18 -5.36 25.97
N ASP A 391 -4.40 -6.09 27.07
CA ASP A 391 -5.69 -6.74 27.36
C ASP A 391 -6.86 -5.75 27.54
N ASP A 392 -6.57 -4.47 27.73
CA ASP A 392 -7.54 -3.37 27.88
C ASP A 392 -7.68 -2.47 26.63
N LEU A 393 -7.08 -2.83 25.48
CA LEU A 393 -7.21 -2.10 24.19
C LEU A 393 -8.19 -2.73 23.20
#